data_AF-X1SF40-F1
#
_entry.id   AF-X1SF40-F1
#
_cell.length_a   1.000
_cell.length_b   1.000
_cell.length_c   1.000
_cell.angle_alpha   90.00
_cell.angle_beta   90.00
_cell.angle_gamma   90.00
#
_symmetry.space_group_name_H-M   'P 1'
#
loop_
_entity.id
_entity.type
_entity.pdbx_description
1 polymer ?
#
loop_
_entity_poly.entity_id
_entity_poly.type
_entity_poly.pdbx_seq_one_letter_code
_entity_poly.pdbx_strand_id
1 'polypeptide(L)'
;MEKERIDIDRDVLWQAGISIAKKVHALVAERCYPCEFIGGGARGLHHFTEMVGANAAITINWKGTADKLIELDQPVVCRFLQPTPFSVEDELVEKLEDYRKAYFIHSIEPAEYDDFGPVKLFRSSFESAWRKSLEYIKSCR
;
A
#
# COMPACT_ATOMS: atom_id res chain seq x y z
N MET A 1 -9.33 19.77 3.25
CA MET A 1 -9.36 18.91 4.44
C MET A 1 -8.10 19.22 5.22
N GLU A 2 -8.27 19.83 6.40
CA GLU A 2 -7.16 20.03 7.33
C GLU A 2 -6.51 18.67 7.58
N LYS A 3 -5.18 18.60 7.49
CA LYS A 3 -4.45 17.45 8.01
C LYS A 3 -4.68 17.46 9.52
N GLU A 4 -5.66 16.71 9.99
CA GLU A 4 -5.75 16.38 11.41
C GLU A 4 -4.36 15.91 11.84
N ARG A 5 -3.78 16.54 12.86
CA ARG A 5 -2.55 16.06 13.47
C ARG A 5 -2.92 14.83 14.27
N ILE A 6 -3.01 13.70 13.58
CA ILE A 6 -3.21 12.40 14.20
C ILE A 6 -1.93 12.07 14.96
N ASP A 7 -2.04 11.97 16.29
CA ASP A 7 -0.93 11.60 17.16
C ASP A 7 -0.72 10.09 17.11
N ILE A 8 0.05 9.61 16.13
CA ILE A 8 0.34 8.20 15.89
C ILE A 8 1.85 7.96 15.87
N ASP A 9 2.28 6.84 16.46
CA ASP A 9 3.68 6.44 16.40
C ASP A 9 4.12 6.23 14.93
N ARG A 10 5.30 6.74 14.59
CA ARG A 10 5.86 6.64 13.24
C ARG A 10 6.18 5.20 12.86
N ASP A 11 6.61 4.38 13.80
CA ASP A 11 6.94 2.97 13.59
C ASP A 11 5.67 2.11 13.45
N VAL A 12 4.57 2.54 14.07
CA VAL A 12 3.23 1.98 13.83
C VAL A 12 2.74 2.36 12.43
N LEU A 13 2.82 3.64 12.08
CA LEU A 13 2.41 4.13 10.75
C LEU A 13 3.21 3.47 9.61
N TRP A 14 4.50 3.22 9.84
CA TRP A 14 5.39 2.52 8.89
C TRP A 14 4.87 1.13 8.53
N GLN A 15 4.17 0.46 9.44
CA GLN A 15 3.65 -0.91 9.24
C GLN A 15 2.27 -0.95 8.58
N ALA A 16 1.59 0.19 8.42
CA ALA A 16 0.20 0.24 7.96
C ALA A 16 -0.03 -0.42 6.58
N GLY A 17 0.87 -0.17 5.63
CA GLY A 17 0.75 -0.76 4.29
C GLY A 17 0.96 -2.27 4.30
N ILE A 18 1.97 -2.74 5.02
CA ILE A 18 2.33 -4.17 5.04
C ILE A 18 1.31 -4.99 5.85
N SER A 19 0.74 -4.45 6.92
CA SER A 19 -0.28 -5.15 7.71
C SER A 19 -1.53 -5.44 6.89
N ILE A 20 -2.01 -4.46 6.11
CA ILE A 20 -3.12 -4.65 5.17
C ILE A 20 -2.75 -5.67 4.08
N ALA A 21 -1.55 -5.58 3.50
CA ALA A 21 -1.10 -6.52 2.48
C ALA A 21 -1.07 -7.97 2.98
N LYS A 22 -0.55 -8.21 4.19
CA LYS A 22 -0.55 -9.53 4.85
C LYS A 22 -1.97 -10.05 5.04
N LYS A 23 -2.89 -9.21 5.51
CA LYS A 23 -4.30 -9.59 5.71
C LYS A 23 -4.99 -9.97 4.41
N VAL A 24 -4.83 -9.15 3.36
CA VAL A 24 -5.40 -9.43 2.03
C VAL A 24 -4.82 -10.71 1.43
N HIS A 25 -3.50 -10.91 1.53
CA HIS A 25 -2.85 -12.13 1.05
C HIS A 25 -3.38 -13.38 1.76
N ALA A 26 -3.50 -13.33 3.10
CA ALA A 26 -4.06 -14.44 3.88
C ALA A 26 -5.51 -14.75 3.48
N LEU A 27 -6.34 -13.71 3.31
CA LEU A 27 -7.74 -13.85 2.90
C LEU A 27 -7.89 -14.50 1.51
N VAL A 28 -7.07 -14.07 0.55
CA VAL A 28 -7.07 -14.61 -0.82
C VAL A 28 -6.70 -16.09 -0.82
N ALA A 29 -5.68 -16.46 -0.04
CA ALA A 29 -5.26 -17.85 0.11
C ALA A 29 -6.34 -18.71 0.80
N GLU A 30 -6.90 -18.24 1.92
CA GLU A 30 -7.94 -18.94 2.68
C GLU A 30 -9.19 -19.22 1.84
N ARG A 31 -9.60 -18.24 1.02
CA ARG A 31 -10.81 -18.34 0.18
C ARG A 31 -10.54 -18.96 -1.19
N CYS A 32 -9.29 -19.31 -1.51
CA CYS A 32 -8.89 -19.89 -2.79
C CYS A 32 -9.38 -19.07 -4.00
N TYR A 33 -9.28 -17.74 -3.91
CA TYR A 33 -9.66 -16.89 -5.04
C TYR A 33 -8.70 -17.10 -6.22
N PRO A 34 -9.20 -17.14 -7.47
CA PRO A 34 -8.37 -17.35 -8.66
C PRO A 34 -7.70 -16.04 -9.10
N CYS A 35 -6.96 -15.40 -8.19
CA CYS A 35 -6.23 -14.17 -8.45
C CYS A 35 -4.82 -14.23 -7.85
N GLU A 36 -3.89 -13.54 -8.50
CA GLU A 36 -2.53 -13.36 -7.99
C GLU A 36 -2.42 -12.06 -7.18
N PHE A 37 -1.49 -12.04 -6.24
CA PHE A 37 -1.22 -10.85 -5.43
C PHE A 37 -0.16 -9.99 -6.10
N ILE A 38 -0.50 -8.72 -6.39
CA ILE A 38 0.45 -7.74 -6.92
C ILE A 38 0.60 -6.55 -5.97
N GLY A 39 1.84 -6.26 -5.58
CA GLY A 39 2.22 -5.09 -4.80
C GLY A 39 2.77 -3.97 -5.70
N GLY A 40 2.48 -2.72 -5.36
CA GLY A 40 2.99 -1.55 -6.09
C GLY A 40 3.00 -0.29 -5.22
N GLY A 41 3.46 0.82 -5.80
CA GLY A 41 3.48 2.12 -5.10
C GLY A 41 4.52 2.21 -3.98
N ALA A 42 5.65 1.50 -4.10
CA ALA A 42 6.75 1.58 -3.15
C ALA A 42 7.29 3.02 -3.01
N ARG A 43 7.37 3.52 -1.77
CA ARG A 43 7.89 4.86 -1.42
C ARG A 43 9.09 4.80 -0.49
N GLY A 44 9.35 3.64 0.08
CA GLY A 44 10.56 3.32 0.81
C GLY A 44 11.01 1.90 0.48
N LEU A 45 12.29 1.61 0.69
CA LEU A 45 12.87 0.29 0.39
C LEU A 45 12.17 -0.83 1.16
N HIS A 46 11.70 -0.53 2.36
CA HIS A 46 10.98 -1.46 3.22
C HIS A 46 9.66 -1.97 2.63
N HIS A 47 8.99 -1.19 1.77
CA HIS A 47 7.79 -1.67 1.06
C HIS A 47 8.10 -2.89 0.18
N PHE A 48 9.36 -3.05 -0.25
CA PHE A 48 9.82 -4.25 -0.94
C PHE A 48 10.35 -5.30 0.03
N THR A 49 11.24 -4.92 0.95
CA THR A 49 11.90 -5.91 1.83
C THR A 49 10.95 -6.62 2.78
N GLU A 50 9.87 -5.96 3.22
CA GLU A 50 8.84 -6.59 4.07
C GLU A 50 7.94 -7.57 3.30
N MET A 51 7.90 -7.48 1.97
CA MET A 51 7.17 -8.41 1.10
C MET A 51 7.96 -9.70 0.79
N VAL A 52 9.25 -9.77 1.18
CA VAL A 52 10.09 -10.94 0.93
C VAL A 52 9.51 -12.16 1.65
N GLY A 53 9.22 -13.21 0.86
CA GLY A 53 8.57 -14.44 1.30
C GLY A 53 7.08 -14.55 0.94
N ALA A 54 6.46 -13.48 0.43
CA ALA A 54 5.10 -13.54 -0.09
C ALA A 54 5.04 -14.30 -1.43
N ASN A 55 3.93 -15.00 -1.68
CA ASN A 55 3.60 -15.46 -3.03
C ASN A 55 2.96 -14.30 -3.81
N ALA A 56 3.79 -13.39 -4.30
CA ALA A 56 3.35 -12.13 -4.89
C ALA A 56 4.34 -11.60 -5.94
N ALA A 57 3.81 -10.84 -6.90
CA ALA A 57 4.61 -10.01 -7.79
C ALA A 57 4.71 -8.59 -7.22
N ILE A 58 5.92 -8.03 -7.10
CA ILE A 58 6.11 -6.67 -6.54
C ILE A 58 6.72 -5.76 -7.60
N THR A 59 6.03 -4.65 -7.86
CA THR A 59 6.47 -3.62 -8.80
C THR A 59 7.11 -2.46 -8.02
N ILE A 60 8.33 -2.10 -8.42
CA ILE A 60 9.09 -1.00 -7.81
C ILE A 60 9.73 -0.14 -8.89
N ASN A 61 10.03 1.11 -8.54
CA ASN A 61 10.81 1.98 -9.42
C ASN A 61 12.24 1.46 -9.53
N TRP A 62 12.85 1.69 -10.70
CA TRP A 62 14.28 1.42 -10.86
C TRP A 62 15.11 2.37 -9.99
N LYS A 63 15.04 3.66 -10.30
CA LYS A 63 15.84 4.70 -9.65
C LYS A 63 15.30 5.00 -8.24
N GLY A 64 16.18 4.97 -7.25
CA GLY A 64 15.86 5.20 -5.85
C GLY A 64 15.18 4.03 -5.14
N THR A 65 15.06 2.85 -5.75
CA THR A 65 14.54 1.65 -5.08
C THR A 65 15.30 0.41 -5.50
N ALA A 66 15.14 -0.10 -6.73
CA ALA A 66 15.84 -1.32 -7.15
C ALA A 66 17.37 -1.13 -7.16
N ASP A 67 17.85 -0.01 -7.71
CA ASP A 67 19.27 0.37 -7.69
C ASP A 67 19.84 0.42 -6.26
N LYS A 68 19.09 0.99 -5.31
CA LYS A 68 19.49 1.09 -3.91
C LYS A 68 19.44 -0.22 -3.14
N LEU A 69 18.48 -1.09 -3.45
CA LEU A 69 18.43 -2.43 -2.87
C LEU A 69 19.66 -3.26 -3.28
N ILE A 70 20.05 -3.16 -4.56
CA ILE A 70 21.25 -3.84 -5.09
C ILE A 70 22.52 -3.27 -4.44
N GLU A 71 22.64 -1.95 -4.31
CA GLU A 71 23.79 -1.29 -3.67
C GLU A 71 23.94 -1.69 -2.19
N LEU A 72 22.82 -1.82 -1.47
CA LEU A 72 22.82 -2.21 -0.06
C LEU A 72 23.22 -3.67 0.18
N ASP A 73 22.97 -4.55 -0.80
CA ASP A 73 23.30 -5.99 -0.77
C ASP A 73 23.01 -6.67 0.58
N GLN A 74 21.87 -6.33 1.17
CA GLN A 74 21.48 -6.87 2.46
C GLN A 74 21.03 -8.32 2.33
N PRO A 75 21.19 -9.15 3.39
CA PRO A 75 20.68 -10.51 3.39
C PRO A 75 19.19 -10.56 3.07
N VAL A 76 18.82 -11.50 2.19
CA VAL A 76 17.42 -11.76 1.86
C VAL A 76 16.78 -12.53 3.01
N VAL A 77 15.94 -11.85 3.79
CA VAL A 77 15.25 -12.42 4.96
C VAL A 77 13.76 -12.53 4.66
N CYS A 78 13.17 -13.71 4.91
CA CYS A 78 11.73 -13.92 4.84
C CYS A 78 11.03 -13.15 5.98
N ARG A 79 10.44 -11.99 5.67
CA ARG A 79 9.78 -11.10 6.63
C ARG A 79 8.26 -11.15 6.54
N PHE A 80 7.72 -11.48 5.36
CA PHE A 80 6.29 -11.43 5.11
C PHE A 80 5.48 -12.37 6.02
N LEU A 81 6.06 -13.50 6.41
CA LEU A 81 5.41 -14.50 7.27
C LEU A 81 5.44 -14.13 8.77
N GLN A 82 6.13 -13.05 9.15
CA GLN A 82 6.09 -12.56 10.52
C GLN A 82 4.75 -11.83 10.76
N PRO A 83 3.97 -12.18 11.79
CA PRO A 83 2.71 -11.50 12.07
C PRO A 83 2.97 -10.04 12.45
N THR A 84 2.05 -9.15 12.06
CA THR A 84 2.03 -7.79 12.58
C THR A 84 1.67 -7.84 14.07
N PRO A 85 2.37 -7.13 14.97
CA PRO A 85 2.00 -7.09 16.37
C PRO A 85 0.58 -6.53 16.57
N PHE A 86 -0.22 -7.14 17.44
CA PHE A 86 -1.59 -6.68 17.70
C PHE A 86 -1.64 -5.21 18.16
N SER A 87 -0.68 -4.77 18.96
CA SER A 87 -0.59 -3.37 19.41
C SER A 87 -0.46 -2.37 18.25
N VAL A 88 0.19 -2.77 17.15
CA VAL A 88 0.32 -1.95 15.93
C VAL A 88 -1.02 -1.90 15.21
N GLU A 89 -1.68 -3.04 15.07
CA GLU A 89 -2.99 -3.12 14.41
C GLU A 89 -4.06 -2.34 15.18
N ASP A 90 -4.08 -2.48 16.51
CA ASP A 90 -5.00 -1.79 17.41
C ASP A 90 -4.84 -0.27 17.30
N GLU A 91 -3.62 0.24 17.36
CA GLU A 91 -3.36 1.68 17.24
C GLU A 91 -3.74 2.22 15.85
N LEU A 92 -3.43 1.48 14.79
CA LEU A 92 -3.81 1.85 13.42
C LEU A 92 -5.33 1.88 13.24
N VAL A 93 -6.04 0.87 13.76
CA VAL A 93 -7.50 0.81 13.78
C VAL A 93 -8.08 1.97 14.58
N GLU A 94 -7.54 2.26 15.75
CA GLU A 94 -8.05 3.30 16.64
C GLU A 94 -7.85 4.70 16.05
N LYS A 95 -6.68 4.98 15.48
CA LYS A 95 -6.28 6.35 15.10
C LYS A 95 -6.49 6.70 13.64
N LEU A 96 -6.57 5.72 12.72
CA LEU A 96 -6.70 5.96 11.29
C LEU A 96 -8.02 5.41 10.74
N GLU A 97 -8.98 6.29 10.44
CA GLU A 97 -10.29 5.89 9.92
C GLU A 97 -10.18 5.11 8.60
N ASP A 98 -9.38 5.60 7.65
CA ASP A 98 -9.20 4.91 6.36
C ASP A 98 -8.55 3.53 6.53
N TYR A 99 -7.62 3.39 7.48
CA TYR A 99 -7.04 2.10 7.81
C TYR A 99 -8.09 1.16 8.40
N ARG A 100 -8.87 1.63 9.36
CA ARG A 100 -9.97 0.84 9.97
C ARG A 100 -10.93 0.32 8.91
N LYS A 101 -11.37 1.20 8.00
CA LYS A 101 -12.27 0.83 6.88
C LYS A 101 -11.63 -0.21 5.96
N ALA A 102 -10.35 -0.07 5.65
CA ALA A 102 -9.63 -1.04 4.82
C ALA A 102 -9.36 -2.38 5.55
N TYR A 103 -9.19 -2.35 6.88
CA TYR A 103 -8.82 -3.51 7.68
C TYR A 103 -10.00 -4.45 7.93
N PHE A 104 -11.21 -3.93 8.17
CA PHE A 104 -12.39 -4.74 8.47
C PHE A 104 -13.18 -5.09 7.21
N ILE A 105 -13.52 -6.37 7.06
CA ILE A 105 -14.33 -6.86 5.94
C ILE A 105 -15.73 -6.22 6.01
N HIS A 106 -16.28 -5.82 4.86
CA HIS A 106 -17.58 -5.15 4.75
C HIS A 106 -17.65 -3.77 5.42
N SER A 107 -16.52 -3.12 5.72
CA SER A 107 -16.50 -1.74 6.23
C SER A 107 -16.46 -0.66 5.15
N ILE A 108 -16.47 -1.06 3.87
CA ILE A 108 -16.62 -0.19 2.71
C ILE A 108 -17.71 -0.80 1.85
N GLU A 109 -18.84 -0.13 1.73
CA GLU A 109 -19.92 -0.56 0.85
C GLU A 109 -19.58 -0.26 -0.63
N PRO A 110 -20.13 -1.02 -1.60
CA PRO A 110 -19.87 -0.77 -3.02
C PRO A 110 -20.16 0.66 -3.47
N ALA A 111 -21.19 1.30 -2.87
CA ALA A 111 -21.57 2.68 -3.16
C ALA A 111 -20.56 3.72 -2.61
N GLU A 112 -19.77 3.36 -1.61
CA GLU A 112 -18.79 4.24 -0.94
C GLU A 112 -17.39 4.11 -1.53
N TYR A 113 -17.13 3.04 -2.28
CA TYR A 113 -15.79 2.69 -2.76
C TYR A 113 -15.15 3.80 -3.61
N ASP A 114 -15.94 4.49 -4.44
CA ASP A 114 -15.43 5.53 -5.32
C ASP A 114 -14.94 6.79 -4.57
N ASP A 115 -15.53 7.03 -3.39
CA ASP A 115 -15.20 8.15 -2.51
C ASP A 115 -14.20 7.78 -1.41
N PHE A 116 -13.85 6.50 -1.29
CA PHE A 116 -12.86 6.04 -0.32
C PHE A 116 -11.51 6.74 -0.57
N GLY A 117 -10.95 7.37 0.46
CA GLY A 117 -9.82 8.30 0.36
C GLY A 117 -8.64 7.75 -0.46
N PRO A 118 -8.12 6.55 -0.16
CA PRO A 118 -7.06 5.92 -0.94
C PRO A 118 -7.41 5.68 -2.41
N VAL A 119 -8.65 5.26 -2.70
CA VAL A 119 -9.13 5.02 -4.08
C VAL A 119 -9.22 6.33 -4.85
N LYS A 120 -9.79 7.36 -4.24
CA LYS A 120 -9.90 8.70 -4.82
C LYS A 120 -8.54 9.31 -5.09
N LEU A 121 -7.59 9.17 -4.16
CA LEU A 121 -6.21 9.62 -4.33
C LEU A 121 -5.53 8.91 -5.51
N PHE A 122 -5.66 7.58 -5.58
CA PHE A 122 -5.08 6.80 -6.65
C PHE A 122 -5.68 7.20 -8.00
N ARG A 123 -7.00 7.15 -8.16
CA ARG A 123 -7.72 7.52 -9.39
C ARG A 123 -7.38 8.93 -9.86
N SER A 124 -7.47 9.92 -8.96
CA SER A 124 -7.22 11.33 -9.33
C SER A 124 -5.78 11.56 -9.81
N SER A 125 -4.82 10.78 -9.33
CA SER A 125 -3.43 10.84 -9.81
C SER A 125 -3.30 10.43 -11.29
N PHE A 126 -4.00 9.37 -11.72
CA PHE A 126 -4.03 8.95 -13.12
C PHE A 126 -4.79 9.94 -14.00
N GLU A 127 -5.94 10.43 -13.54
CA GLU A 127 -6.70 11.45 -14.27
C GLU A 127 -5.88 12.73 -14.46
N SER A 128 -5.15 13.15 -13.44
CA SER A 128 -4.25 14.31 -13.52
C SER A 128 -3.11 14.07 -14.52
N ALA A 129 -2.46 12.91 -14.46
CA ALA A 129 -1.40 12.55 -15.40
C ALA A 129 -1.92 12.53 -16.85
N TRP A 130 -3.09 11.93 -17.08
CA TRP A 130 -3.73 11.90 -18.39
C TRP A 130 -4.02 13.29 -18.95
N ARG A 131 -4.60 14.18 -18.14
CA ARG A 131 -4.88 15.57 -18.54
C ARG A 131 -3.60 16.32 -18.92
N LYS A 132 -2.53 16.18 -18.13
CA LYS A 132 -1.21 16.76 -18.42
C LYS A 132 -0.63 16.25 -19.74
N SER A 133 -0.78 14.95 -20.02
CA SER A 133 -0.35 14.37 -21.31
C SER A 133 -1.12 14.99 -22.48
N LEU A 134 -2.43 15.17 -22.36
CA LEU A 134 -3.25 15.82 -23.39
C LEU A 134 -2.85 17.29 -23.61
N GLU A 135 -2.59 18.03 -22.54
CA GLU A 135 -2.13 19.43 -22.60
C GLU A 135 -0.76 19.54 -23.28
N TYR A 136 0.18 18.66 -22.93
CA TYR A 136 1.49 18.60 -23.56
C TYR A 136 1.39 18.33 -25.06
N ILE A 137 0.61 17.32 -25.47
CA ILE A 137 0.40 17.00 -26.89
C ILE A 137 -0.19 18.19 -27.65
N LYS A 138 -1.12 18.94 -27.03
CA LYS A 138 -1.68 20.16 -27.63
C LYS A 138 -0.63 21.26 -27.79
N SER A 139 0.30 21.41 -26.84
CA SER A 139 1.36 22.43 -26.89
C SER A 139 2.44 22.16 -27.96
N CYS A 140 2.55 20.91 -28.43
CA CYS A 140 3.48 20.54 -29.49
C CYS A 140 2.92 20.76 -30.92
N ARG A 141 1.67 21.23 -31.04
CA ARG A 141 1.03 21.60 -32.32
C ARG A 141 1.07 23.11 -32.50
#